data_AF-A0AAD4MNE2-F1
#
_entry.id   AF-A0AAD4MNE2-F1
#
_cell.length_a   1.000
_cell.length_b   1.000
_cell.length_c   1.000
_cell.angle_alpha   90.00
_cell.angle_beta   90.00
_cell.angle_gamma   90.00
#
_symmetry.space_group_name_H-M   'P 1'
#
loop_
_entity.id
_entity.type
_entity.pdbx_description
1 polymer ?
#
loop_
_entity_poly.entity_id
_entity_poly.type
_entity_poly.pdbx_seq_one_letter_code
_entity_poly.pdbx_strand_id
1 'polypeptide(L)'
;MAQQTDIQQGKLVETELPEKLLNERGIRNVEEAKILLNAHRLDLSKAVKKVYKYELKFVGRIPPETEKDLSRGPKNDVANQTRRQLLWEMYMQMLSSNPNTFGDKSDFRNYLYDCGINFYSNTSLNMVMGEVRIFPIDRTLLPADLHGYLGRRVEKITANLLYCEEIDLRELGKLSESRSRSAVQFLDILSSQEIIKKNRHYIFPPKVFEKANEIRLKNDPRILKEGFEKNVRIVGDNLEDATPIIQIDHKMSAFFPEVTVDEFLSKFLTGHEPDLGRRIFSQMHTATKQIKGLSVVATHLEVPRTFTVYGLTPVAAKEITFDLPDGAHISVVDYIERRYNRRIRHPNLPCVIENIGSKKVIKKSFYPIELVKIVAGQRVNFDQQTPGLLDKITALKDRRTFLKLIMR
;
A
#
# COMPACT_ATOMS: atom_id res chain seq x y z
N MET A 1 7.25 -48.55 -4.23
CA MET A 1 8.07 -48.56 -3.01
C MET A 1 8.27 -47.10 -2.62
N ALA A 2 7.37 -46.42 -1.91
CA ALA A 2 6.75 -46.71 -0.61
C ALA A 2 7.77 -46.86 0.53
N GLN A 3 7.49 -46.10 1.60
CA GLN A 3 8.12 -46.03 2.93
C GLN A 3 9.26 -45.00 3.09
N GLN A 4 9.29 -44.14 4.11
CA GLN A 4 8.36 -43.89 5.21
C GLN A 4 8.69 -42.51 5.83
N THR A 5 7.65 -41.78 6.17
CA THR A 5 7.63 -40.68 7.13
C THR A 5 8.32 -41.02 8.43
N ASP A 6 9.11 -40.09 8.97
CA ASP A 6 9.20 -39.91 10.42
C ASP A 6 9.03 -38.44 10.79
N ILE A 7 7.88 -38.20 11.41
CA ILE A 7 7.48 -36.97 12.07
C ILE A 7 8.11 -37.03 13.46
N GLN A 8 9.25 -36.36 13.66
CA GLN A 8 9.74 -36.08 15.02
C GLN A 8 9.26 -34.70 15.46
N GLN A 9 8.23 -34.75 16.31
CA GLN A 9 7.87 -33.80 17.36
C GLN A 9 8.52 -32.41 17.26
N GLY A 10 7.80 -31.47 16.64
CA GLY A 10 8.14 -30.05 16.67
C GLY A 10 8.02 -29.47 18.08
N LYS A 11 9.03 -29.66 18.92
CA LYS A 11 9.31 -28.71 20.00
C LYS A 11 9.83 -27.44 19.33
N LEU A 12 9.09 -26.34 19.45
CA LEU A 12 9.64 -25.01 19.28
C LEU A 12 10.82 -24.92 20.25
N VAL A 13 12.04 -25.03 19.74
CA VAL A 13 13.24 -24.68 20.51
C VAL A 13 13.19 -23.16 20.62
N GLU A 14 12.76 -22.65 21.78
CA GLU A 14 12.94 -21.24 22.12
C GLU A 14 14.43 -20.96 22.02
N THR A 15 14.81 -20.24 20.96
CA THR A 15 16.19 -19.80 20.78
C THR A 15 16.32 -18.56 21.66
N GLU A 16 16.79 -18.75 22.90
CA GLU A 16 17.11 -17.62 23.77
C GLU A 16 18.24 -16.81 23.13
N LEU A 17 17.96 -15.53 22.89
CA LEU A 17 18.99 -14.59 22.48
C LEU A 17 19.96 -14.42 23.65
N PRO A 18 21.28 -14.33 23.40
CA PRO A 18 22.24 -14.10 24.47
C PRO A 18 21.89 -12.81 25.20
N GLU A 19 21.97 -12.84 26.54
CA GLU A 19 21.77 -11.64 27.34
C GLU A 19 22.72 -10.54 26.88
N LYS A 20 22.22 -9.30 26.87
CA LYS A 20 23.05 -8.12 26.66
C LYS A 20 24.14 -8.18 27.74
N LEU A 21 25.39 -8.41 27.35
CA LEU A 21 26.52 -8.38 28.28
C LEU A 21 26.51 -7.02 28.99
N LEU A 22 26.04 -7.02 30.23
CA LEU A 22 26.21 -5.87 31.12
C LEU A 22 27.71 -5.79 31.36
N ASN A 23 28.31 -4.67 30.94
CA ASN A 23 29.75 -4.49 30.79
C ASN A 23 30.54 -4.70 32.10
N GLU A 24 30.86 -5.94 32.45
CA GLU A 24 31.86 -6.23 33.50
C GLU A 24 33.31 -6.09 32.98
N ARG A 25 33.50 -5.96 31.65
CA ARG A 25 34.81 -5.80 31.01
C ARG A 25 34.91 -4.53 30.18
N GLY A 26 35.17 -3.42 30.87
CA GLY A 26 36.15 -2.40 30.46
C GLY A 26 36.09 -1.85 29.03
N ILE A 27 34.96 -1.26 28.62
CA ILE A 27 35.04 -0.16 27.64
C ILE A 27 35.60 1.04 28.40
N ARG A 28 36.80 1.50 28.05
CA ARG A 28 37.31 2.79 28.57
C ARG A 28 36.33 3.87 28.11
N ASN A 29 35.64 4.53 29.03
CA ASN A 29 34.90 5.75 28.72
C ASN A 29 35.91 6.79 28.21
N VAL A 30 35.91 7.03 26.90
CA VAL A 30 36.88 7.92 26.26
C VAL A 30 36.40 9.37 26.36
N GLU A 31 35.11 9.63 26.16
CA GLU A 31 34.44 10.92 26.31
C GLU A 31 32.90 10.73 26.31
N GLU A 32 32.17 11.43 27.18
CA GLU A 32 30.70 11.42 27.19
C GLU A 32 30.14 12.50 26.25
N ALA A 33 29.22 12.11 25.36
CA ALA A 33 28.53 13.04 24.48
C ALA A 33 27.02 12.97 24.69
N LYS A 34 26.38 14.14 24.84
CA LYS A 34 24.91 14.24 24.84
C LYS A 34 24.39 14.14 23.41
N ILE A 35 23.51 13.18 23.16
CA ILE A 35 22.89 12.97 21.85
C ILE A 35 21.38 13.20 21.92
N LEU A 36 20.82 13.74 20.84
CA LEU A 36 19.37 13.82 20.64
C LEU A 36 18.92 12.71 19.69
N LEU A 37 17.83 12.05 20.04
CA LEU A 37 17.22 11.01 19.24
C LEU A 37 15.92 11.54 18.63
N ASN A 38 15.61 11.08 17.42
CA ASN A 38 14.32 11.22 16.74
C ASN A 38 13.22 10.31 17.34
N ALA A 39 13.27 10.10 18.66
CA ALA A 39 12.44 9.17 19.40
C ALA A 39 11.67 9.90 20.51
N HIS A 40 10.39 9.60 20.63
CA HIS A 40 9.52 10.16 21.67
C HIS A 40 9.04 9.04 22.58
N ARG A 41 9.13 9.24 23.90
CA ARG A 41 8.59 8.29 24.88
C ARG A 41 7.07 8.26 24.81
N LEU A 42 6.49 7.06 24.79
CA LEU A 42 5.05 6.87 24.95
C LEU A 42 4.76 6.72 26.44
N ASP A 43 4.09 7.71 27.02
CA ASP A 43 3.67 7.67 28.43
C ASP A 43 2.40 6.81 28.57
N LEU A 44 2.53 5.67 29.24
CA LEU A 44 1.45 4.73 29.50
C LEU A 44 0.96 4.76 30.96
N SER A 45 1.41 5.73 31.77
CA SER A 45 1.01 5.85 33.18
C SER A 45 -0.51 5.94 33.39
N LYS A 46 -1.22 6.52 32.41
CA LYS A 46 -2.69 6.63 32.38
C LYS A 46 -3.37 5.66 31.41
N ALA A 47 -2.63 4.73 30.83
CA ALA A 47 -3.20 3.74 29.92
C ALA A 47 -4.14 2.81 30.67
N VAL A 48 -5.13 2.29 29.95
CA VAL A 48 -5.92 1.15 30.42
C VAL A 48 -5.01 -0.03 30.73
N LYS A 49 -5.43 -0.89 31.67
CA LYS A 49 -4.63 -2.05 32.04
C LYS A 49 -4.54 -3.05 30.87
N LYS A 50 -5.67 -3.31 30.21
CA LYS A 50 -5.81 -4.40 29.25
C LYS A 50 -6.42 -3.92 27.96
N VAL A 51 -5.99 -4.51 26.86
CA VAL A 51 -6.61 -4.37 25.53
C VAL A 51 -6.83 -5.74 24.92
N TYR A 52 -7.86 -5.85 24.09
CA TYR A 52 -8.32 -7.12 23.54
C TYR A 52 -8.00 -7.17 22.05
N LYS A 53 -7.30 -8.23 21.62
CA LYS A 53 -6.90 -8.42 20.23
C LYS A 53 -7.82 -9.41 19.54
N TYR A 54 -8.16 -9.07 18.31
CA TYR A 54 -8.99 -9.85 17.42
C TYR A 54 -8.35 -9.91 16.03
N GLU A 55 -8.68 -10.96 15.28
CA GLU A 55 -8.50 -10.98 13.83
C GLU A 55 -9.82 -10.59 13.17
N LEU A 56 -9.80 -9.55 12.33
CA LEU A 56 -10.92 -9.11 11.50
C LEU A 56 -10.63 -9.44 10.03
N LYS A 57 -11.35 -10.41 9.48
CA LYS A 57 -11.24 -10.82 8.07
C LYS A 57 -12.53 -10.50 7.32
N PHE A 58 -12.40 -9.81 6.19
CA PHE A 58 -13.53 -9.59 5.28
C PHE A 58 -13.54 -10.66 4.19
N VAL A 59 -14.67 -11.37 4.07
CA VAL A 59 -14.83 -12.51 3.15
C VAL A 59 -15.94 -12.21 2.16
N GLY A 60 -15.63 -12.29 0.87
CA GLY A 60 -16.60 -12.26 -0.21
C GLY A 60 -16.99 -13.68 -0.62
N ARG A 61 -18.29 -13.98 -0.67
CA ARG A 61 -18.80 -15.27 -1.15
C ARG A 61 -19.18 -15.20 -2.62
N ILE A 62 -18.71 -16.19 -3.37
CA ILE A 62 -18.96 -16.41 -4.79
C ILE A 62 -19.64 -17.79 -4.91
N PRO A 63 -20.87 -17.88 -5.41
CA PRO A 63 -21.55 -19.16 -5.55
C PRO A 63 -20.81 -20.16 -6.45
N PRO A 64 -20.98 -21.48 -6.23
CA PRO A 64 -21.80 -22.06 -5.16
C PRO A 64 -21.14 -22.01 -3.77
N GLU A 65 -19.81 -22.16 -3.67
CA GLU A 65 -19.11 -22.29 -2.36
C GLU A 65 -17.70 -21.67 -2.34
N THR A 66 -17.37 -20.76 -3.26
CA THR A 66 -16.04 -20.14 -3.29
C THR A 66 -15.98 -18.92 -2.36
N GLU A 67 -15.05 -18.91 -1.42
CA GLU A 67 -14.76 -17.76 -0.59
C GLU A 67 -13.51 -17.00 -1.08
N LYS A 68 -13.58 -15.67 -1.03
CA LYS A 68 -12.51 -14.76 -1.38
C LYS A 68 -12.16 -13.91 -0.17
N ASP A 69 -10.94 -14.04 0.33
CA ASP A 69 -10.37 -13.13 1.32
C ASP A 69 -10.16 -11.73 0.68
N LEU A 70 -10.95 -10.76 1.10
CA LEU A 70 -10.92 -9.38 0.59
C LEU A 70 -9.77 -8.56 1.19
N SER A 71 -9.13 -9.05 2.26
CA SER A 71 -7.91 -8.44 2.82
C SER A 71 -6.66 -8.77 2.00
N ARG A 72 -6.77 -9.68 1.03
CA ARG A 72 -5.70 -10.08 0.12
C ARG A 72 -5.96 -9.58 -1.31
N GLY A 73 -4.92 -9.60 -2.13
CA GLY A 73 -5.03 -9.30 -3.55
C GLY A 73 -3.70 -8.85 -4.16
N PRO A 74 -3.74 -8.15 -5.32
CA PRO A 74 -2.54 -7.66 -5.97
C PRO A 74 -1.70 -6.79 -5.02
N LYS A 75 -0.38 -6.90 -5.16
CA LYS A 75 0.61 -6.21 -4.31
C LYS A 75 1.08 -4.87 -4.89
N ASN A 76 0.52 -4.42 -6.02
CA ASN A 76 0.89 -3.12 -6.58
C ASN A 76 0.35 -1.97 -5.71
N ASP A 77 0.97 -0.80 -5.82
CA ASP A 77 0.70 0.33 -4.94
C ASP A 77 -0.77 0.76 -4.99
N VAL A 78 -1.35 0.94 -6.17
CA VAL A 78 -2.76 1.35 -6.33
C VAL A 78 -3.70 0.34 -5.67
N ALA A 79 -3.54 -0.95 -5.98
CA ALA A 79 -4.38 -2.00 -5.40
C ALA A 79 -4.26 -2.05 -3.87
N ASN A 80 -3.05 -1.85 -3.31
CA ASN A 80 -2.88 -1.77 -1.86
C ASN A 80 -3.60 -0.56 -1.26
N GLN A 81 -3.53 0.62 -1.91
CA GLN A 81 -4.23 1.82 -1.44
C GLN A 81 -5.76 1.65 -1.51
N THR A 82 -6.29 1.18 -2.65
CA THR A 82 -7.72 0.92 -2.85
C THR A 82 -8.25 -0.14 -1.88
N ARG A 83 -7.50 -1.24 -1.69
CA ARG A 83 -7.87 -2.28 -0.72
C ARG A 83 -7.98 -1.71 0.68
N ARG A 84 -6.99 -0.93 1.12
CA ARG A 84 -6.98 -0.32 2.45
C ARG A 84 -8.22 0.55 2.67
N GLN A 85 -8.57 1.38 1.69
CA GLN A 85 -9.77 2.23 1.77
C GLN A 85 -11.05 1.39 1.85
N LEU A 86 -11.19 0.36 1.01
CA LEU A 86 -12.34 -0.54 1.05
C LEU A 86 -12.49 -1.25 2.40
N LEU A 87 -11.39 -1.76 2.96
CA LEU A 87 -11.39 -2.41 4.27
C LEU A 87 -11.81 -1.44 5.38
N TRP A 88 -11.37 -0.18 5.31
CA TRP A 88 -11.80 0.86 6.24
C TRP A 88 -13.30 1.14 6.16
N GLU A 89 -13.87 1.26 4.95
CA GLU A 89 -15.32 1.47 4.77
C GLU A 89 -16.14 0.30 5.33
N MET A 90 -15.73 -0.94 5.04
CA MET A 90 -16.42 -2.12 5.58
C MET A 90 -16.27 -2.22 7.11
N TYR A 91 -15.13 -1.82 7.66
CA TYR A 91 -14.94 -1.70 9.11
C TYR A 91 -15.90 -0.68 9.73
N MET A 92 -15.99 0.53 9.17
CA MET A 92 -16.90 1.57 9.66
C MET A 92 -18.37 1.15 9.55
N GLN A 93 -18.74 0.44 8.48
CA GLN A 93 -20.08 -0.12 8.32
C GLN A 93 -20.35 -1.22 9.36
N MET A 94 -19.40 -2.12 9.61
CA MET A 94 -19.54 -3.17 10.64
C MET A 94 -19.84 -2.55 12.01
N LEU A 95 -19.11 -1.51 12.42
CA LEU A 95 -19.37 -0.83 13.69
C LEU A 95 -20.76 -0.19 13.70
N SER A 96 -21.09 0.58 12.66
CA SER A 96 -22.33 1.37 12.59
C SER A 96 -23.60 0.52 12.50
N SER A 97 -23.54 -0.64 11.85
CA SER A 97 -24.70 -1.52 11.70
C SER A 97 -24.93 -2.44 12.90
N ASN A 98 -24.05 -2.43 13.91
CA ASN A 98 -24.12 -3.36 15.04
C ASN A 98 -23.93 -2.65 16.40
N PRO A 99 -24.79 -1.67 16.76
CA PRO A 99 -24.64 -0.86 17.98
C PRO A 99 -24.74 -1.68 19.28
N ASN A 100 -25.48 -2.80 19.27
CA ASN A 100 -25.53 -3.71 20.43
C ASN A 100 -24.15 -4.30 20.78
N THR A 101 -23.24 -4.39 19.81
CA THR A 101 -21.89 -4.92 20.01
C THR A 101 -20.87 -3.80 20.17
N PHE A 102 -20.97 -2.74 19.36
CA PHE A 102 -19.94 -1.71 19.24
C PHE A 102 -20.33 -0.33 19.82
N GLY A 103 -21.52 -0.22 20.40
CA GLY A 103 -22.04 1.06 20.88
C GLY A 103 -22.30 2.05 19.75
N ASP A 104 -22.38 3.32 20.11
CA ASP A 104 -22.66 4.41 19.18
C ASP A 104 -21.37 5.02 18.62
N LYS A 105 -21.50 6.01 17.72
CA LYS A 105 -20.35 6.68 17.10
C LYS A 105 -19.34 7.26 18.10
N SER A 106 -19.79 7.65 19.30
CA SER A 106 -18.93 8.11 20.39
C SER A 106 -17.98 7.03 20.92
N ASP A 107 -18.36 5.76 20.77
CA ASP A 107 -17.63 4.59 21.25
C ASP A 107 -16.64 4.07 20.23
N PHE A 108 -16.72 4.50 18.96
CA PHE A 108 -15.85 4.00 17.89
C PHE A 108 -14.36 4.24 18.15
N ARG A 109 -14.02 5.22 19.01
CA ARG A 109 -12.65 5.47 19.49
C ARG A 109 -12.05 4.32 20.31
N ASN A 110 -12.89 3.40 20.79
CA ASN A 110 -12.46 2.22 21.54
C ASN A 110 -11.96 1.10 20.62
N TYR A 111 -12.20 1.19 19.31
CA TYR A 111 -11.83 0.16 18.34
C TYR A 111 -10.76 0.68 17.39
N LEU A 112 -9.77 -0.17 17.13
CA LEU A 112 -8.66 0.11 16.23
C LEU A 112 -8.61 -0.97 15.15
N TYR A 113 -8.34 -0.58 13.92
CA TYR A 113 -8.17 -1.52 12.82
C TYR A 113 -7.00 -1.09 11.93
N ASP A 114 -6.17 -2.05 11.54
CA ASP A 114 -4.98 -1.81 10.70
C ASP A 114 -5.27 -1.79 9.19
N CYS A 115 -6.53 -2.03 8.79
CA CYS A 115 -6.89 -2.26 7.38
C CYS A 115 -6.12 -3.43 6.74
N GLY A 116 -5.82 -4.44 7.55
CA GLY A 116 -5.36 -5.75 7.16
C GLY A 116 -6.20 -6.79 7.89
N ILE A 117 -5.70 -7.25 9.02
CA ILE A 117 -6.31 -8.31 9.82
C ILE A 117 -6.43 -7.95 11.30
N ASN A 118 -5.63 -7.02 11.81
CA ASN A 118 -5.54 -6.80 13.25
C ASN A 118 -6.60 -5.79 13.68
N PHE A 119 -7.48 -6.23 14.57
CA PHE A 119 -8.47 -5.40 15.23
C PHE A 119 -8.22 -5.42 16.74
N TYR A 120 -8.34 -4.26 17.38
CA TYR A 120 -8.19 -4.13 18.82
C TYR A 120 -9.40 -3.43 19.42
N SER A 121 -9.75 -3.82 20.64
CA SER A 121 -10.74 -3.13 21.45
C SER A 121 -10.14 -2.76 22.80
N ASN A 122 -10.49 -1.57 23.28
CA ASN A 122 -10.19 -1.14 24.65
C ASN A 122 -11.19 -1.71 25.69
N THR A 123 -12.30 -2.27 25.23
CA THR A 123 -13.34 -2.89 26.07
C THR A 123 -13.58 -4.33 25.64
N SER A 124 -13.92 -5.20 26.60
CA SER A 124 -14.28 -6.58 26.28
C SER A 124 -15.55 -6.62 25.44
N LEU A 125 -15.52 -7.37 24.34
CA LEU A 125 -16.72 -7.69 23.54
C LEU A 125 -17.47 -8.93 24.06
N ASN A 126 -17.12 -9.41 25.26
CA ASN A 126 -17.69 -10.62 25.88
C ASN A 126 -17.62 -11.83 24.95
N MET A 127 -16.45 -12.05 24.35
CA MET A 127 -16.16 -13.20 23.49
C MET A 127 -15.25 -14.19 24.22
N VAL A 128 -15.43 -15.48 23.96
CA VAL A 128 -14.52 -16.54 24.44
C VAL A 128 -13.34 -16.67 23.47
N MET A 129 -12.13 -16.94 23.97
CA MET A 129 -10.94 -17.06 23.11
C MET A 129 -11.17 -18.14 22.05
N GLY A 130 -10.94 -17.81 20.77
CA GLY A 130 -11.26 -18.68 19.64
C GLY A 130 -12.67 -18.52 19.06
N GLU A 131 -13.57 -17.78 19.72
CA GLU A 131 -14.91 -17.47 19.21
C GLU A 131 -14.82 -16.59 17.95
N VAL A 132 -15.66 -16.91 16.96
CA VAL A 132 -15.83 -16.11 15.74
C VAL A 132 -17.24 -15.54 15.70
N ARG A 133 -17.34 -14.21 15.59
CA ARG A 133 -18.59 -13.51 15.26
C ARG A 133 -18.58 -13.06 13.81
N ILE A 134 -19.72 -13.17 13.15
CA ILE A 134 -19.87 -12.86 11.72
C ILE A 134 -20.87 -11.71 11.58
N PHE A 135 -20.44 -10.64 10.94
CA PHE A 135 -21.27 -9.47 10.68
C PHE A 135 -21.48 -9.30 9.17
N PRO A 136 -22.73 -9.17 8.68
CA PRO A 136 -22.98 -8.94 7.27
C PRO A 136 -22.57 -7.52 6.86
N ILE A 137 -22.04 -7.38 5.64
CA ILE A 137 -21.63 -6.10 5.04
C ILE A 137 -22.51 -5.86 3.82
N ASP A 138 -23.25 -4.74 3.81
CA ASP A 138 -24.08 -4.37 2.67
C ASP A 138 -23.24 -3.64 1.63
N ARG A 139 -23.01 -4.32 0.50
CA ARG A 139 -22.22 -3.80 -0.62
C ARG A 139 -22.78 -2.52 -1.23
N THR A 140 -24.09 -2.29 -1.11
CA THR A 140 -24.76 -1.14 -1.74
C THR A 140 -24.44 0.18 -1.04
N LEU A 141 -24.04 0.10 0.23
CA LEU A 141 -23.63 1.24 1.04
C LEU A 141 -22.13 1.55 0.94
N LEU A 142 -21.36 0.74 0.19
CA LEU A 142 -19.94 0.98 -0.06
C LEU A 142 -19.73 1.95 -1.22
N PRO A 143 -18.67 2.80 -1.21
CA PRO A 143 -18.37 3.71 -2.30
C PRO A 143 -18.22 3.02 -3.66
N ALA A 144 -18.90 3.55 -4.69
CA ALA A 144 -18.98 2.93 -6.01
C ALA A 144 -17.62 2.76 -6.70
N ASP A 145 -16.68 3.68 -6.47
CA ASP A 145 -15.31 3.64 -6.99
C ASP A 145 -14.50 2.45 -6.43
N LEU A 146 -14.90 1.87 -5.31
CA LEU A 146 -14.24 0.73 -4.68
C LEU A 146 -14.83 -0.62 -5.09
N HIS A 147 -16.01 -0.64 -5.73
CA HIS A 147 -16.71 -1.87 -6.13
C HIS A 147 -15.88 -2.73 -7.09
N GLY A 148 -15.03 -2.10 -7.90
CA GLY A 148 -14.11 -2.81 -8.79
C GLY A 148 -13.19 -3.80 -8.06
N TYR A 149 -12.85 -3.55 -6.79
CA TYR A 149 -11.97 -4.41 -6.00
C TYR A 149 -12.67 -5.66 -5.43
N LEU A 150 -13.97 -5.56 -5.13
CA LEU A 150 -14.79 -6.67 -4.64
C LEU A 150 -14.83 -7.81 -5.68
N GLY A 151 -14.96 -7.44 -6.96
CA GLY A 151 -15.07 -8.36 -8.07
C GLY A 151 -16.52 -8.73 -8.36
N ARG A 152 -16.87 -8.77 -9.65
CA ARG A 152 -18.26 -8.83 -10.14
C ARG A 152 -19.06 -10.06 -9.69
N ARG A 153 -18.38 -11.14 -9.28
CA ARG A 153 -19.02 -12.41 -8.87
C ARG A 153 -19.26 -12.51 -7.35
N VAL A 154 -18.82 -11.52 -6.57
CA VAL A 154 -19.06 -11.52 -5.13
C VAL A 154 -20.51 -11.09 -4.87
N GLU A 155 -21.28 -11.98 -4.25
CA GLU A 155 -22.69 -11.75 -3.96
C GLU A 155 -22.94 -11.33 -2.52
N LYS A 156 -22.23 -11.94 -1.57
CA LYS A 156 -22.34 -11.63 -0.13
C LYS A 156 -20.98 -11.28 0.43
N ILE A 157 -20.96 -10.37 1.40
CA ILE A 157 -19.75 -9.97 2.11
C ILE A 157 -20.01 -10.10 3.61
N THR A 158 -19.06 -10.70 4.32
CA THR A 158 -19.09 -10.78 5.79
C THR A 158 -17.78 -10.28 6.39
N ALA A 159 -17.88 -9.71 7.58
CA ALA A 159 -16.77 -9.39 8.45
C ALA A 159 -16.72 -10.44 9.56
N ASN A 160 -15.65 -11.23 9.58
CA ASN A 160 -15.46 -12.32 10.53
C ASN A 160 -14.46 -11.85 11.59
N LEU A 161 -14.94 -11.67 12.82
CA LEU A 161 -14.18 -11.21 13.97
C LEU A 161 -13.87 -12.39 14.89
N LEU A 162 -12.61 -12.76 14.98
CA LEU A 162 -12.09 -13.85 15.82
C LEU A 162 -11.39 -13.27 17.05
N TYR A 163 -11.79 -13.66 18.26
CA TYR A 163 -11.08 -13.25 19.48
C TYR A 163 -9.82 -14.08 19.70
N CYS A 164 -8.67 -13.42 19.88
CA CYS A 164 -7.36 -14.06 19.92
C CYS A 164 -6.72 -14.05 21.30
N GLU A 165 -6.59 -12.88 21.92
CA GLU A 165 -5.84 -12.73 23.18
C GLU A 165 -6.19 -11.42 23.90
N GLU A 166 -5.88 -11.38 25.18
CA GLU A 166 -5.86 -10.18 26.01
C GLU A 166 -4.41 -9.77 26.24
N ILE A 167 -4.12 -8.47 26.14
CA ILE A 167 -2.78 -7.89 26.28
C ILE A 167 -2.77 -6.96 27.48
N ASP A 168 -1.89 -7.21 28.46
CA ASP A 168 -1.65 -6.29 29.58
C ASP A 168 -0.60 -5.23 29.19
N LEU A 169 -1.00 -3.96 29.19
CA LEU A 169 -0.14 -2.82 28.85
C LEU A 169 0.76 -2.37 30.00
N ARG A 170 0.57 -2.87 31.23
CA ARG A 170 1.40 -2.52 32.40
C ARG A 170 2.62 -3.42 32.54
N GLU A 171 2.64 -4.55 31.84
CA GLU A 171 3.74 -5.52 31.90
C GLU A 171 4.67 -5.46 30.69
N LEU A 172 4.61 -4.43 29.83
CA LEU A 172 5.38 -4.36 28.58
C LEU A 172 6.87 -4.72 28.70
N GLY A 173 7.49 -4.37 29.82
CA GLY A 173 8.88 -4.72 30.12
C GLY A 173 9.10 -6.15 30.62
N LYS A 174 8.08 -6.82 31.18
CA LYS A 174 8.12 -8.20 31.70
C LYS A 174 7.52 -9.24 30.75
N LEU A 175 7.04 -8.83 29.58
CA LEU A 175 6.42 -9.71 28.59
C LEU A 175 7.46 -10.62 27.93
N SER A 176 7.10 -11.89 27.73
CA SER A 176 7.84 -12.77 26.80
C SER A 176 7.98 -12.12 25.42
N GLU A 177 8.95 -12.55 24.62
CA GLU A 177 9.23 -11.95 23.30
C GLU A 177 7.99 -11.89 22.41
N SER A 178 7.14 -12.94 22.46
CA SER A 178 5.89 -13.01 21.70
C SER A 178 4.84 -11.99 22.17
N ARG A 179 4.66 -11.80 23.49
CA ARG A 179 3.68 -10.85 24.04
C ARG A 179 4.13 -9.40 23.85
N SER A 180 5.44 -9.14 23.91
CA SER A 180 6.03 -7.84 23.57
C SER A 180 5.66 -7.41 22.14
N ARG A 181 5.62 -8.35 21.19
CA ARG A 181 5.25 -8.06 19.79
C ARG A 181 3.79 -7.62 19.63
N SER A 182 2.84 -8.30 20.27
CA SER A 182 1.41 -7.93 20.20
C SER A 182 1.16 -6.54 20.78
N ALA A 183 1.83 -6.18 21.88
CA ALA A 183 1.69 -4.86 22.47
C ALA A 183 2.35 -3.75 21.64
N VAL A 184 3.53 -4.01 21.07
CA VAL A 184 4.17 -3.09 20.10
C VAL A 184 3.29 -2.87 18.88
N GLN A 185 2.68 -3.94 18.36
CA GLN A 185 1.74 -3.87 17.24
C GLN A 185 0.50 -3.05 17.58
N PHE A 186 -0.08 -3.24 18.77
CA PHE A 186 -1.18 -2.41 19.26
C PHE A 186 -0.81 -0.92 19.28
N LEU A 187 0.35 -0.55 19.86
CA LEU A 187 0.82 0.82 19.93
C LEU A 187 1.10 1.43 18.54
N ASP A 188 1.62 0.61 17.61
CA ASP A 188 1.82 1.04 16.22
C ASP A 188 0.49 1.32 15.52
N ILE A 189 -0.51 0.45 15.68
CA ILE A 189 -1.84 0.63 15.08
C ILE A 189 -2.57 1.81 15.70
N LEU A 190 -2.51 1.96 17.02
CA LEU A 190 -3.09 3.09 17.76
C LEU A 190 -2.55 4.43 17.24
N SER A 191 -1.23 4.55 17.14
CA SER A 191 -0.58 5.77 16.62
C SER A 191 -0.81 6.01 15.12
N SER A 192 -1.38 5.04 14.39
CA SER A 192 -1.73 5.16 12.96
C SER A 192 -3.21 5.46 12.70
N GLN A 193 -4.12 5.33 13.68
CA GLN A 193 -5.56 5.34 13.40
C GLN A 193 -6.05 6.63 12.74
N GLU A 194 -5.65 7.80 13.24
CA GLU A 194 -6.08 9.08 12.65
C GLU A 194 -5.50 9.30 11.24
N ILE A 195 -4.32 8.72 10.94
CA ILE A 195 -3.72 8.77 9.60
C ILE A 195 -4.56 7.94 8.62
N ILE A 196 -4.97 6.75 9.03
CA ILE A 196 -5.82 5.85 8.24
C ILE A 196 -7.18 6.50 8.00
N LYS A 197 -7.87 6.93 9.07
CA LYS A 197 -9.20 7.54 9.06
C LYS A 197 -9.29 8.76 8.14
N LYS A 198 -8.31 9.67 8.21
CA LYS A 198 -8.33 10.90 7.39
C LYS A 198 -8.08 10.63 5.91
N ASN A 199 -7.46 9.49 5.56
CA ASN A 199 -7.11 9.10 4.19
C ASN A 199 -6.37 10.20 3.38
N ARG A 200 -5.63 11.09 4.06
CA ARG A 200 -4.84 12.18 3.45
C ARG A 200 -3.45 11.74 3.00
N HIS A 201 -3.09 10.49 3.28
CA HIS A 201 -1.75 9.95 3.04
C HIS A 201 -1.80 8.68 2.20
N TYR A 202 -0.74 8.48 1.41
CA TYR A 202 -0.38 7.16 0.91
C TYR A 202 0.35 6.40 2.01
N ILE A 203 -0.13 5.21 2.36
CA ILE A 203 0.40 4.40 3.47
C ILE A 203 1.09 3.18 2.87
N PHE A 204 2.38 3.05 3.14
CA PHE A 204 3.26 1.93 2.78
C PHE A 204 4.05 1.52 4.04
N PRO A 205 3.41 0.80 4.99
CA PRO A 205 3.97 0.58 6.32
C PRO A 205 5.43 0.11 6.27
N PRO A 206 6.34 0.69 7.08
CA PRO A 206 6.12 1.73 8.12
C PRO A 206 6.12 3.20 7.60
N LYS A 207 6.11 3.40 6.28
CA LYS A 207 6.23 4.73 5.65
C LYS A 207 4.88 5.33 5.28
N VAL A 208 4.73 6.63 5.49
CA VAL A 208 3.52 7.40 5.22
C VAL A 208 3.91 8.64 4.42
N PHE A 209 3.21 8.95 3.33
CA PHE A 209 3.50 10.10 2.46
C PHE A 209 2.25 10.93 2.18
N GLU A 210 2.39 12.25 2.15
CA GLU A 210 1.28 13.19 1.91
C GLU A 210 0.72 13.08 0.49
N LYS A 211 -0.62 13.05 0.37
CA LYS A 211 -1.29 13.05 -0.95
C LYS A 211 -1.27 14.43 -1.59
N ALA A 212 -1.59 15.48 -0.83
CA ALA A 212 -1.82 16.83 -1.36
C ALA A 212 -0.54 17.52 -1.85
N ASN A 213 0.59 17.26 -1.19
CA ASN A 213 1.83 17.95 -1.50
C ASN A 213 2.68 17.14 -2.50
N GLU A 214 3.24 17.84 -3.49
CA GLU A 214 4.22 17.30 -4.43
C GLU A 214 5.32 18.32 -4.69
N ILE A 215 6.54 17.82 -4.87
CA ILE A 215 7.69 18.63 -5.28
C ILE A 215 8.01 18.20 -6.71
N ARG A 216 7.81 19.13 -7.65
CA ARG A 216 8.15 18.90 -9.06
C ARG A 216 9.65 19.05 -9.27
N LEU A 217 10.23 18.09 -9.96
CA LEU A 217 11.65 18.10 -10.29
C LEU A 217 11.89 18.82 -11.62
N LYS A 218 12.99 19.59 -11.67
CA LYS A 218 13.48 20.17 -12.92
C LYS A 218 13.98 19.04 -13.84
N ASN A 219 13.56 19.07 -15.09
CA ASN A 219 13.94 18.12 -16.14
C ASN A 219 13.73 16.64 -15.75
N ASP A 220 12.69 16.35 -14.98
CA ASP A 220 12.28 14.99 -14.65
C ASP A 220 10.75 14.97 -14.51
N PRO A 221 10.03 14.01 -15.12
CA PRO A 221 8.59 13.92 -14.96
C PRO A 221 8.16 13.46 -13.58
N ARG A 222 9.01 12.71 -12.87
CA ARG A 222 8.67 12.18 -11.55
C ARG A 222 8.53 13.30 -10.55
N ILE A 223 7.68 13.08 -9.57
CA ILE A 223 7.41 14.00 -8.47
C ILE A 223 7.96 13.43 -7.18
N LEU A 224 8.39 14.28 -6.25
CA LEU A 224 8.73 13.83 -4.90
C LEU A 224 7.56 14.09 -3.96
N LYS A 225 7.33 13.14 -3.06
CA LYS A 225 6.40 13.28 -1.95
C LYS A 225 7.16 13.22 -0.64
N GLU A 226 6.80 14.11 0.26
CA GLU A 226 7.26 14.10 1.62
C GLU A 226 6.38 13.22 2.49
N GLY A 227 6.99 12.76 3.57
CA GLY A 227 6.37 11.85 4.48
C GLY A 227 7.26 11.59 5.68
N PHE A 228 6.96 10.49 6.34
CA PHE A 228 7.76 10.00 7.44
C PHE A 228 7.73 8.48 7.50
N GLU A 229 8.71 7.92 8.19
CA GLU A 229 8.70 6.53 8.63
C GLU A 229 8.50 6.52 10.13
N LYS A 230 7.60 5.66 10.59
CA LYS A 230 7.20 5.59 12.00
C LYS A 230 7.39 4.17 12.49
N ASN A 231 8.10 4.01 13.60
CA ASN A 231 8.33 2.71 14.23
C ASN A 231 8.08 2.82 15.74
N VAL A 232 7.41 1.83 16.32
CA VAL A 232 7.30 1.68 17.78
C VAL A 232 8.30 0.64 18.24
N ARG A 233 9.02 0.94 19.32
CA ARG A 233 10.01 0.04 19.93
C ARG A 233 9.89 0.10 21.44
N ILE A 234 10.31 -0.97 22.11
CA ILE A 234 10.53 -0.99 23.56
C ILE A 234 12.04 -0.86 23.77
N VAL A 235 12.46 0.10 24.60
CA VAL A 235 13.88 0.37 24.88
C VAL A 235 14.10 0.51 26.38
N GLY A 236 15.22 -0.01 26.88
CA GLY A 236 15.64 0.06 28.27
C GLY A 236 16.97 -0.66 28.45
N ASP A 237 17.67 -0.39 29.54
CA ASP A 237 18.90 -1.13 29.87
C ASP A 237 18.61 -2.52 30.41
N ASN A 238 17.44 -2.69 31.02
CA ASN A 238 16.89 -3.94 31.50
C ASN A 238 15.36 -3.95 31.26
N LEU A 239 14.72 -5.07 31.59
CA LEU A 239 13.28 -5.29 31.44
C LEU A 239 12.43 -4.40 32.36
N GLU A 240 12.93 -4.01 33.52
CA GLU A 240 12.18 -3.21 34.50
C GLU A 240 12.07 -1.74 34.08
N ASP A 241 13.12 -1.21 33.44
CA ASP A 241 13.20 0.17 32.94
C ASP A 241 12.74 0.31 31.48
N ALA A 242 12.31 -0.79 30.87
CA ALA A 242 11.89 -0.83 29.48
C ALA A 242 10.67 0.07 29.24
N THR A 243 10.83 1.07 28.38
CA THR A 243 9.78 2.01 27.99
C THR A 243 9.48 1.91 26.50
N PRO A 244 8.20 2.02 26.09
CA PRO A 244 7.87 2.16 24.69
C PRO A 244 8.24 3.56 24.19
N ILE A 245 8.80 3.61 22.99
CA ILE A 245 9.12 4.82 22.24
C ILE A 245 8.50 4.74 20.85
N ILE A 246 8.20 5.90 20.28
CA ILE A 246 7.86 6.07 18.87
C ILE A 246 8.98 6.86 18.18
N GLN A 247 9.60 6.23 17.18
CA GLN A 247 10.60 6.85 16.33
C GLN A 247 9.93 7.40 15.08
N ILE A 248 10.23 8.67 14.74
CA ILE A 248 9.67 9.32 13.56
C ILE A 248 10.80 9.93 12.74
N ASP A 249 10.99 9.39 11.55
CA ASP A 249 11.99 9.86 10.59
C ASP A 249 11.33 10.59 9.44
N HIS A 250 11.80 11.78 9.08
CA HIS A 250 11.38 12.42 7.83
C HIS A 250 11.80 11.55 6.63
N LYS A 251 10.89 11.40 5.67
CA LYS A 251 11.14 10.70 4.42
C LYS A 251 10.73 11.55 3.23
N MET A 252 11.45 11.32 2.14
CA MET A 252 11.13 11.83 0.82
C MET A 252 11.36 10.71 -0.18
N SER A 253 10.39 10.49 -1.07
CA SER A 253 10.44 9.43 -2.08
C SER A 253 9.86 9.92 -3.39
N ALA A 254 10.32 9.35 -4.50
CA ALA A 254 9.78 9.61 -5.82
C ALA A 254 8.50 8.81 -6.09
N PHE A 255 7.58 9.46 -6.78
CA PHE A 255 6.29 8.94 -7.23
C PHE A 255 6.07 9.31 -8.69
N PHE A 256 5.21 8.54 -9.36
CA PHE A 256 4.74 8.88 -10.69
C PHE A 256 3.68 9.99 -10.62
N PRO A 257 3.75 10.99 -11.52
CA PRO A 257 2.75 12.04 -11.63
C PRO A 257 1.47 11.51 -12.26
N GLU A 258 0.36 12.20 -12.03
CA GLU A 258 -0.95 11.86 -12.60
C GLU A 258 -1.14 12.51 -13.99
N VAL A 259 -0.40 12.03 -14.99
CA VAL A 259 -0.37 12.55 -16.38
C VAL A 259 -0.57 11.42 -17.39
N THR A 260 -0.78 11.77 -18.67
CA THR A 260 -0.85 10.76 -19.72
C THR A 260 0.52 10.14 -20.02
N VAL A 261 0.54 8.92 -20.56
CA VAL A 261 1.80 8.18 -20.78
C VAL A 261 2.69 8.90 -21.81
N ASP A 262 2.11 9.52 -22.83
CA ASP A 262 2.84 10.37 -23.79
C ASP A 262 3.48 11.59 -23.13
N GLU A 263 2.76 12.31 -22.27
CA GLU A 263 3.29 13.47 -21.53
C GLU A 263 4.45 13.04 -20.61
N PHE A 264 4.29 11.92 -19.90
CA PHE A 264 5.33 11.35 -19.06
C PHE A 264 6.60 11.01 -19.87
N LEU A 265 6.43 10.26 -20.97
CA LEU A 265 7.56 9.82 -21.80
C LEU A 265 8.22 10.99 -22.55
N SER A 266 7.45 11.99 -22.97
CA SER A 266 7.97 13.24 -23.56
C SER A 266 8.95 13.91 -22.62
N LYS A 267 8.52 14.16 -21.39
CA LYS A 267 9.38 14.81 -20.40
C LYS A 267 10.54 13.90 -19.95
N PHE A 268 10.36 12.58 -19.91
CA PHE A 268 11.40 11.62 -19.53
C PHE A 268 12.52 11.52 -20.58
N LEU A 269 12.17 11.37 -21.87
CA LEU A 269 13.11 11.01 -22.94
C LEU A 269 13.65 12.22 -23.70
N THR A 270 12.87 13.29 -23.79
CA THR A 270 13.15 14.40 -24.72
C THR A 270 13.26 15.74 -24.02
N GLY A 271 12.85 15.84 -22.74
CA GLY A 271 12.77 17.14 -22.06
C GLY A 271 11.79 18.10 -22.76
N HIS A 272 10.79 17.56 -23.47
CA HIS A 272 9.84 18.27 -24.35
C HIS A 272 10.35 18.67 -25.74
N GLU A 273 11.47 18.13 -26.21
CA GLU A 273 11.89 18.30 -27.61
C GLU A 273 10.92 17.63 -28.60
N PRO A 274 10.82 18.18 -29.84
CA PRO A 274 10.04 17.58 -30.92
C PRO A 274 10.59 16.19 -31.29
N ASP A 275 9.72 15.34 -31.85
CA ASP A 275 10.01 13.96 -32.27
C ASP A 275 10.06 12.90 -31.15
N LEU A 276 9.02 12.90 -30.30
CA LEU A 276 8.79 11.87 -29.29
C LEU A 276 8.76 10.45 -29.87
N GLY A 277 8.17 10.27 -31.06
CA GLY A 277 8.05 8.96 -31.70
C GLY A 277 9.42 8.33 -31.93
N ARG A 278 10.32 9.03 -32.64
CA ARG A 278 11.68 8.55 -32.88
C ARG A 278 12.42 8.21 -31.59
N ARG A 279 12.31 9.06 -30.56
CA ARG A 279 12.95 8.86 -29.25
C ARG A 279 12.42 7.61 -28.54
N ILE A 280 11.11 7.38 -28.54
CA ILE A 280 10.51 6.18 -27.94
C ILE A 280 10.98 4.93 -28.68
N PHE A 281 10.95 4.91 -30.01
CA PHE A 281 11.37 3.75 -30.79
C PHE A 281 12.87 3.47 -30.65
N SER A 282 13.73 4.48 -30.68
CA SER A 282 15.18 4.31 -30.52
C SER A 282 15.57 3.90 -29.10
N GLN A 283 14.76 4.24 -28.09
CA GLN A 283 14.97 3.90 -26.68
C GLN A 283 13.87 3.00 -26.12
N MET A 284 13.32 2.11 -26.94
CA MET A 284 12.12 1.31 -26.62
C MET A 284 12.26 0.54 -25.31
N HIS A 285 13.45 -0.04 -25.06
CA HIS A 285 13.72 -0.75 -23.82
C HIS A 285 13.63 0.17 -22.59
N THR A 286 14.26 1.34 -22.65
CA THR A 286 14.23 2.36 -21.58
C THR A 286 12.81 2.89 -21.36
N ALA A 287 12.09 3.26 -22.42
CA ALA A 287 10.72 3.75 -22.36
C ALA A 287 9.78 2.72 -21.72
N THR A 288 9.85 1.46 -22.20
CA THR A 288 9.07 0.36 -21.67
C THR A 288 9.38 0.11 -20.20
N LYS A 289 10.66 0.11 -19.80
CA LYS A 289 11.08 -0.11 -18.42
C LYS A 289 10.46 0.91 -17.46
N GLN A 290 10.38 2.18 -17.87
CA GLN A 290 9.85 3.24 -17.02
C GLN A 290 8.34 3.14 -16.74
N ILE A 291 7.56 2.56 -17.65
CA ILE A 291 6.09 2.50 -17.51
C ILE A 291 5.57 1.10 -17.20
N LYS A 292 6.37 0.05 -17.38
CA LYS A 292 5.97 -1.33 -17.13
C LYS A 292 5.56 -1.51 -15.67
N GLY A 293 4.43 -2.20 -15.46
CA GLY A 293 3.88 -2.46 -14.14
C GLY A 293 3.08 -1.30 -13.53
N LEU A 294 3.05 -0.13 -14.17
CA LEU A 294 2.19 0.96 -13.71
C LEU A 294 0.72 0.61 -13.89
N SER A 295 -0.08 0.94 -12.88
CA SER A 295 -1.52 1.02 -12.98
C SER A 295 -1.90 2.32 -13.71
N VAL A 296 -2.66 2.19 -14.77
CA VAL A 296 -3.07 3.29 -15.63
C VAL A 296 -4.57 3.20 -15.86
N VAL A 297 -5.20 4.33 -16.19
CA VAL A 297 -6.63 4.43 -16.49
C VAL A 297 -6.85 4.86 -17.94
N ALA A 298 -7.73 4.16 -18.64
CA ALA A 298 -8.18 4.55 -19.98
C ALA A 298 -9.13 5.75 -19.88
N THR A 299 -8.87 6.81 -20.65
CA THR A 299 -9.59 8.10 -20.59
C THR A 299 -10.63 8.30 -21.69
N HIS A 300 -10.72 7.37 -22.64
CA HIS A 300 -11.67 7.41 -23.76
C HIS A 300 -12.96 6.62 -23.49
N LEU A 301 -13.04 5.94 -22.35
CA LEU A 301 -14.20 5.15 -21.94
C LEU A 301 -15.13 5.99 -21.07
N GLU A 302 -16.45 5.82 -21.22
CA GLU A 302 -17.45 6.44 -20.34
C GLU A 302 -17.27 6.04 -18.89
N VAL A 303 -16.99 4.75 -18.65
CA VAL A 303 -16.60 4.22 -17.35
C VAL A 303 -15.09 4.01 -17.35
N PRO A 304 -14.32 4.82 -16.59
CA PRO A 304 -12.87 4.70 -16.54
C PRO A 304 -12.46 3.29 -16.11
N ARG A 305 -11.57 2.67 -16.89
CA ARG A 305 -11.05 1.35 -16.60
C ARG A 305 -9.57 1.42 -16.25
N THR A 306 -9.24 0.94 -15.06
CA THR A 306 -7.85 0.79 -14.61
C THR A 306 -7.28 -0.56 -15.04
N PHE A 307 -6.04 -0.56 -15.51
CA PHE A 307 -5.30 -1.77 -15.88
C PHE A 307 -3.78 -1.59 -15.66
N THR A 308 -3.03 -2.68 -15.75
CA THR A 308 -1.56 -2.65 -15.57
C THR A 308 -0.86 -2.67 -16.92
N VAL A 309 0.10 -1.77 -17.11
CA VAL A 309 0.95 -1.72 -18.31
C VAL A 309 1.83 -2.95 -18.39
N TYR A 310 1.70 -3.74 -19.46
CA TYR A 310 2.61 -4.84 -19.76
C TYR A 310 3.85 -4.36 -20.52
N GLY A 311 3.68 -3.41 -21.45
CA GLY A 311 4.76 -2.79 -22.21
C GLY A 311 4.25 -1.84 -23.29
N LEU A 312 5.11 -1.52 -24.25
CA LEU A 312 4.79 -0.72 -25.43
C LEU A 312 4.82 -1.56 -26.70
N THR A 313 4.04 -1.17 -27.71
CA THR A 313 4.13 -1.78 -29.04
C THR A 313 5.40 -1.36 -29.76
N PRO A 314 6.01 -2.27 -30.54
CA PRO A 314 7.22 -1.96 -31.31
C PRO A 314 6.94 -1.12 -32.57
N VAL A 315 5.65 -0.92 -32.91
CA VAL A 315 5.17 -0.16 -34.07
C VAL A 315 4.20 0.94 -33.63
N ALA A 316 3.94 1.90 -34.52
CA ALA A 316 3.02 3.00 -34.29
C ALA A 316 1.55 2.55 -34.18
N ALA A 317 0.73 3.33 -33.48
CA ALA A 317 -0.68 3.02 -33.26
C ALA A 317 -1.46 2.84 -34.57
N LYS A 318 -1.16 3.63 -35.61
CA LYS A 318 -1.79 3.53 -36.93
C LYS A 318 -1.48 2.22 -37.68
N GLU A 319 -0.39 1.54 -37.32
CA GLU A 319 0.05 0.30 -37.97
C GLU A 319 -0.50 -0.95 -37.27
N ILE A 320 -1.08 -0.80 -36.08
CA ILE A 320 -1.68 -1.91 -35.34
C ILE A 320 -3.08 -2.14 -35.86
N THR A 321 -3.34 -3.32 -36.41
CA THR A 321 -4.66 -3.76 -36.84
C THR A 321 -5.16 -4.95 -36.02
N PHE A 322 -6.47 -5.14 -36.00
CA PHE A 322 -7.12 -6.31 -35.43
C PHE A 322 -8.47 -6.57 -36.09
N ASP A 323 -8.97 -7.78 -35.90
CA ASP A 323 -10.20 -8.25 -36.51
C ASP A 323 -11.40 -7.90 -35.62
N LEU A 324 -12.40 -7.28 -36.22
CA LEU A 324 -13.69 -7.06 -35.60
C LEU A 324 -14.55 -8.34 -35.63
N PRO A 325 -15.59 -8.45 -34.78
CA PRO A 325 -16.48 -9.62 -34.78
C PRO A 325 -17.21 -9.86 -36.12
N ASP A 326 -17.34 -8.82 -36.94
CA ASP A 326 -17.92 -8.87 -38.29
C ASP A 326 -16.91 -9.29 -39.38
N GLY A 327 -15.67 -9.62 -38.98
CA GLY A 327 -14.58 -10.02 -39.89
C GLY A 327 -13.85 -8.86 -40.55
N ALA A 328 -14.22 -7.60 -40.28
CA ALA A 328 -13.52 -6.45 -40.83
C ALA A 328 -12.16 -6.24 -40.13
N HIS A 329 -11.12 -5.97 -40.92
CA HIS A 329 -9.82 -5.53 -40.42
C HIS A 329 -9.84 -4.02 -40.19
N ILE A 330 -9.48 -3.58 -38.99
CA ILE A 330 -9.46 -2.15 -38.64
C ILE A 330 -8.17 -1.80 -37.88
N SER A 331 -7.64 -0.60 -38.09
CA SER A 331 -6.54 -0.10 -37.27
C SER A 331 -7.03 0.32 -35.88
N VAL A 332 -6.13 0.35 -34.89
CA VAL A 332 -6.46 0.89 -33.56
C VAL A 332 -6.93 2.34 -33.64
N VAL A 333 -6.32 3.15 -34.52
CA VAL A 333 -6.69 4.56 -34.70
C VAL A 333 -8.10 4.69 -35.25
N ASP A 334 -8.41 3.97 -36.34
CA ASP A 334 -9.72 4.02 -36.99
C ASP A 334 -10.82 3.44 -36.09
N TYR A 335 -10.50 2.39 -35.32
CA TYR A 335 -11.43 1.84 -34.35
C TYR A 335 -11.80 2.85 -33.28
N ILE A 336 -10.82 3.58 -32.73
CA ILE A 336 -11.09 4.57 -31.70
C ILE A 336 -11.96 5.71 -32.24
N GLU A 337 -11.67 6.18 -33.46
CA GLU A 337 -12.46 7.21 -34.13
C GLU A 337 -13.90 6.72 -34.40
N ARG A 338 -14.07 5.53 -34.99
CA ARG A 338 -15.39 4.97 -35.32
C ARG A 338 -16.22 4.63 -34.08
N ARG A 339 -15.62 4.05 -33.04
CA ARG A 339 -16.36 3.53 -31.87
C ARG A 339 -16.59 4.57 -30.79
N TYR A 340 -15.66 5.49 -30.59
CA TYR A 340 -15.68 6.46 -29.50
C TYR A 340 -15.73 7.92 -29.99
N ASN A 341 -15.84 8.14 -31.31
CA ASN A 341 -15.86 9.47 -31.93
C ASN A 341 -14.68 10.34 -31.46
N ARG A 342 -13.49 9.74 -31.37
CA ARG A 342 -12.29 10.39 -30.84
C ARG A 342 -11.12 10.24 -31.80
N ARG A 343 -10.65 11.38 -32.32
CA ARG A 343 -9.49 11.41 -33.21
C ARG A 343 -8.19 11.38 -32.41
N ILE A 344 -7.29 10.47 -32.79
CA ILE A 344 -5.95 10.35 -32.18
C ILE A 344 -5.06 11.49 -32.69
N ARG A 345 -4.44 12.25 -31.77
CA ARG A 345 -3.56 13.39 -32.13
C ARG A 345 -2.19 12.92 -32.58
N HIS A 346 -1.69 11.85 -31.97
CA HIS A 346 -0.35 11.33 -32.21
C HIS A 346 -0.38 9.87 -32.75
N PRO A 347 -0.92 9.62 -33.95
CA PRO A 347 -1.08 8.26 -34.50
C PRO A 347 0.24 7.54 -34.80
N ASN A 348 1.34 8.29 -34.87
CA ASN A 348 2.70 7.77 -35.06
C ASN A 348 3.38 7.30 -33.74
N LEU A 349 2.75 7.50 -32.58
CA LEU A 349 3.26 7.01 -31.29
C LEU A 349 2.80 5.57 -31.03
N PRO A 350 3.51 4.79 -30.20
CA PRO A 350 3.11 3.43 -29.89
C PRO A 350 1.87 3.37 -28.99
N CYS A 351 1.35 2.15 -28.82
CA CYS A 351 0.31 1.84 -27.85
C CYS A 351 0.92 1.22 -26.58
N VAL A 352 0.26 1.47 -25.45
CA VAL A 352 0.37 0.64 -24.24
C VAL A 352 -0.26 -0.72 -24.51
N ILE A 353 0.42 -1.78 -24.08
CA ILE A 353 -0.07 -3.15 -24.12
C ILE A 353 -0.64 -3.52 -22.76
N GLU A 354 -1.86 -4.06 -22.75
CA GLU A 354 -2.45 -4.79 -21.63
C GLU A 354 -2.52 -6.27 -21.97
N ASN A 355 -2.09 -7.14 -21.05
CA ASN A 355 -2.36 -8.57 -21.15
C ASN A 355 -3.68 -8.89 -20.44
N ILE A 356 -4.64 -9.40 -21.19
CA ILE A 356 -5.97 -9.81 -20.72
C ILE A 356 -6.09 -11.33 -20.80
N GLY A 357 -6.79 -11.93 -19.85
CA GLY A 357 -7.09 -13.36 -19.87
C GLY A 357 -6.33 -14.14 -18.80
N SER A 358 -6.37 -15.46 -18.91
CA SER A 358 -5.76 -16.36 -17.94
C SER A 358 -4.32 -16.69 -18.33
N LYS A 359 -3.56 -17.30 -17.41
CA LYS A 359 -2.22 -17.81 -17.72
C LYS A 359 -2.19 -18.77 -18.92
N LYS A 360 -3.32 -19.43 -19.23
CA LYS A 360 -3.45 -20.38 -20.35
C LYS A 360 -3.77 -19.70 -21.68
N VAL A 361 -4.46 -18.55 -21.68
CA VAL A 361 -4.82 -17.79 -22.89
C VAL A 361 -4.66 -16.30 -22.61
N ILE A 362 -3.56 -15.73 -23.11
CA ILE A 362 -3.24 -14.32 -22.98
C ILE A 362 -3.63 -13.61 -24.28
N LYS A 363 -4.65 -12.76 -24.20
CA LYS A 363 -5.01 -11.79 -25.24
C LYS A 363 -4.32 -10.47 -24.96
N LYS A 364 -4.04 -9.68 -25.99
CA LYS A 364 -3.47 -8.34 -25.86
C LYS A 364 -4.52 -7.30 -26.22
N SER A 365 -4.59 -6.24 -25.44
CA SER A 365 -5.29 -5.02 -25.82
C SER A 365 -4.29 -3.88 -25.98
N PHE A 366 -4.56 -3.01 -26.94
CA PHE A 366 -3.67 -1.93 -27.34
C PHE A 366 -4.37 -0.60 -27.13
N TYR A 367 -3.70 0.30 -26.41
CA TYR A 367 -4.24 1.62 -26.07
C TYR A 367 -3.25 2.70 -26.50
N PRO A 368 -3.62 3.64 -27.39
CA PRO A 368 -2.75 4.75 -27.73
C PRO A 368 -2.27 5.48 -26.47
N ILE A 369 -0.97 5.77 -26.38
CA ILE A 369 -0.36 6.28 -25.13
C ILE A 369 -0.94 7.63 -24.68
N GLU A 370 -1.54 8.40 -25.58
CA GLU A 370 -2.26 9.66 -25.28
C GLU A 370 -3.64 9.47 -24.63
N LEU A 371 -4.20 8.26 -24.67
CA LEU A 371 -5.51 7.94 -24.08
C LEU A 371 -5.40 7.23 -22.74
N VAL A 372 -4.20 7.12 -22.19
CA VAL A 372 -3.89 6.34 -20.99
C VAL A 372 -3.20 7.25 -19.98
N LYS A 373 -3.80 7.38 -18.79
CA LYS A 373 -3.33 8.25 -17.71
C LYS A 373 -2.78 7.43 -16.54
N ILE A 374 -1.64 7.83 -15.99
CA ILE A 374 -1.02 7.16 -14.84
C ILE A 374 -1.85 7.44 -13.59
N VAL A 375 -2.20 6.39 -12.85
CA VAL A 375 -2.92 6.53 -11.58
C VAL A 375 -1.99 7.10 -10.50
N ALA A 376 -2.44 8.09 -9.75
CA ALA A 376 -1.66 8.72 -8.69
C ALA A 376 -1.27 7.75 -7.56
N GLY A 377 -0.22 8.08 -6.80
CA GLY A 377 0.16 7.35 -5.59
C GLY A 377 1.04 6.13 -5.81
N GLN A 378 1.58 5.96 -7.01
CA GLN A 378 2.52 4.88 -7.32
C GLN A 378 3.96 5.34 -7.08
N ARG A 379 4.71 4.59 -6.26
CA ARG A 379 6.12 4.86 -6.00
C ARG A 379 6.97 4.48 -7.22
N VAL A 380 8.08 5.20 -7.40
CA VAL A 380 9.10 4.84 -8.38
C VAL A 380 9.95 3.71 -7.80
N ASN A 381 9.87 2.53 -8.41
CA ASN A 381 10.60 1.35 -7.97
C ASN A 381 12.09 1.46 -8.31
N PHE A 382 12.91 0.64 -7.65
CA PHE A 382 14.37 0.66 -7.80
C PHE A 382 14.84 0.51 -9.26
N ASP A 383 14.19 -0.36 -10.02
CA ASP A 383 14.45 -0.58 -11.44
C ASP A 383 14.11 0.62 -12.33
N GLN A 384 13.21 1.48 -11.88
CA GLN A 384 12.78 2.70 -12.57
C GLN A 384 13.56 3.95 -12.12
N GLN A 385 14.40 3.84 -11.08
CA GLN A 385 15.25 4.94 -10.61
C GLN A 385 16.42 5.19 -11.58
N THR A 386 16.89 6.44 -11.59
CA THR A 386 18.08 6.86 -12.33
C THR A 386 19.06 7.54 -11.36
N PRO A 387 20.38 7.51 -11.59
CA PRO A 387 21.35 8.18 -10.71
C PRO A 387 20.99 9.66 -10.48
N GLY A 388 20.68 10.40 -11.54
CA GLY A 388 20.28 11.81 -11.43
C GLY A 388 18.96 12.05 -10.66
N LEU A 389 18.09 11.05 -10.48
CA LEU A 389 16.95 11.17 -9.57
C LEU A 389 17.41 11.04 -8.11
N LEU A 390 18.31 10.11 -7.83
CA LEU A 390 18.85 9.90 -6.48
C LEU A 390 19.60 11.13 -5.98
N ASP A 391 20.44 11.73 -6.83
CA ASP A 391 21.18 12.96 -6.50
C ASP A 391 20.24 14.11 -6.12
N LYS A 392 19.15 14.30 -6.88
CA LYS A 392 18.12 15.31 -6.60
C LYS A 392 17.41 15.05 -5.27
N ILE A 393 17.11 13.80 -4.95
CA ILE A 393 16.47 13.43 -3.68
C ILE A 393 17.42 13.71 -2.51
N THR A 394 18.69 13.32 -2.62
CA THR A 394 19.70 13.51 -1.57
C THR A 394 19.93 14.99 -1.29
N ALA A 395 20.16 15.80 -2.33
CA ALA A 395 20.37 17.23 -2.19
C ALA A 395 19.17 17.96 -1.51
N LEU A 396 17.94 17.53 -1.80
CA LEU A 396 16.75 18.09 -1.16
C LEU A 396 16.56 17.63 0.29
N LYS A 397 16.93 16.39 0.60
CA LYS A 397 16.91 15.87 1.98
C LYS A 397 17.87 16.66 2.85
N ASP A 398 19.12 16.82 2.44
CA ASP A 398 20.13 17.49 3.26
C ASP A 398 19.72 18.92 3.61
N ARG A 399 19.22 19.67 2.62
CA ARG A 399 18.72 21.04 2.81
C ARG A 399 17.54 21.13 3.77
N ARG A 400 16.61 20.17 3.73
CA ARG A 400 15.38 20.21 4.55
C ARG A 400 15.54 19.59 5.93
N THR A 401 16.35 18.54 6.06
CA THR A 401 16.71 17.94 7.36
C THR A 401 17.43 18.98 8.19
N PHE A 402 18.39 19.71 7.60
CA PHE A 402 19.11 20.82 8.26
C PHE A 402 18.15 21.90 8.80
N LEU A 403 17.19 22.35 7.99
CA LEU A 403 16.21 23.36 8.42
C LEU A 403 15.24 22.85 9.50
N LYS A 404 14.84 21.58 9.45
CA LYS A 404 13.94 20.99 10.44
C LYS A 404 14.63 20.66 11.77
N LEU A 405 15.95 20.43 11.74
CA LEU A 405 16.75 20.20 12.95
C LEU A 405 17.05 21.51 13.71
N ILE A 406 17.12 22.65 13.00
CA ILE A 406 17.42 23.97 13.59
C ILE A 406 16.16 24.68 14.10
N MET A 407 14.97 24.34 13.58
CA MET A 407 13.69 24.99 13.94
C MET A 407 12.84 24.19 14.96
N ARG A 408 13.42 23.17 15.60
CA ARG A 408 12.89 22.51 16.80
C ARG A 408 13.87 22.69 17.93
#